data_AF-A0A946ZRY9-F1
#
_entry.id   AF-A0A946ZRY9-F1
#
_cell.length_a   1.000
_cell.length_b   1.000
_cell.length_c   1.000
_cell.angle_alpha   90.00
_cell.angle_beta   90.00
_cell.angle_gamma   90.00
#
_symmetry.space_group_name_H-M   'P 1'
#
loop_
_entity.id
_entity.type
_entity.pdbx_description
1 polymer ?
#
loop_
_entity_poly.entity_id
_entity_poly.type
_entity_poly.pdbx_seq_one_letter_code
_entity_poly.pdbx_strand_id
1 'polypeptide(L)'
;VSNSLDPIVESLFKGEKCTQKASNLSSITVKLPAENVSVPGIYYFIFQRLAWEGIVLFEVISTTNEFTIIVNDEQVDMAFKTIKDLKNL
;
A
#
# COMPACT_ATOMS: atom_id res chain seq x y z
N VAL A 1 9.45 7.45 2.24
CA VAL A 1 10.21 8.63 2.72
C VAL A 1 10.00 9.74 1.70
N SER A 2 9.91 11.00 2.12
CA SER A 2 9.80 12.11 1.16
C SER A 2 11.05 12.15 0.27
N ASN A 3 10.88 12.31 -1.05
CA ASN A 3 11.98 12.41 -2.01
C ASN A 3 13.00 13.51 -1.66
N SER A 4 12.59 14.52 -0.87
CA SER A 4 13.48 15.57 -0.38
C SER A 4 14.58 15.06 0.57
N LEU A 5 14.40 13.89 1.19
CA LEU A 5 15.38 13.29 2.10
C LEU A 5 16.31 12.30 1.39
N ASP A 6 16.06 11.96 0.12
CA ASP A 6 16.87 11.02 -0.64
C ASP A 6 18.38 11.32 -0.58
N PRO A 7 18.85 12.56 -0.80
CA PRO A 7 20.29 12.85 -0.74
C PRO A 7 20.90 12.59 0.64
N ILE A 8 20.12 12.80 1.71
CA ILE A 8 20.56 12.57 3.09
C ILE A 8 20.66 11.07 3.35
N VAL A 9 19.63 10.31 2.97
CA VAL A 9 19.61 8.85 3.12
C VAL A 9 20.76 8.24 2.33
N GLU A 10 20.95 8.60 1.06
CA GLU A 10 22.04 8.08 0.24
C GLU A 10 23.44 8.39 0.83
N SER A 11 23.61 9.59 1.40
CA SER A 11 24.86 9.96 2.07
C SER A 11 25.14 9.14 3.33
N LEU A 12 24.11 8.90 4.16
CA LEU A 12 24.22 8.13 5.40
C LEU A 12 24.52 6.65 5.12
N PHE A 13 23.91 6.08 4.08
CA PHE A 13 24.03 4.67 3.73
C PHE A 13 25.11 4.37 2.68
N LYS A 14 25.97 5.34 2.32
CA LYS A 14 26.98 5.21 1.25
C LYS A 14 27.97 4.03 1.39
N GLY A 15 28.17 3.55 2.62
CA GLY A 15 29.06 2.42 2.92
C GLY A 15 28.37 1.06 2.96
N GLU A 16 27.04 1.04 2.82
CA GLU A 16 26.23 -0.17 2.85
C GLU A 16 25.86 -0.61 1.43
N LYS A 17 25.48 -1.89 1.29
CA LYS A 17 24.96 -2.41 0.03
C LYS A 17 23.47 -2.12 -0.06
N CYS A 18 23.07 -1.24 -0.97
CA CYS A 18 21.66 -1.05 -1.31
C CYS A 18 21.11 -2.36 -1.93
N THR A 19 20.13 -2.98 -1.27
CA THR A 19 19.46 -4.19 -1.75
C THR A 19 18.28 -3.85 -2.66
N GLN A 20 17.54 -2.79 -2.32
CA GLN A 20 16.40 -2.30 -3.08
C GLN A 20 16.20 -0.81 -2.80
N LYS A 21 15.89 -0.04 -3.85
CA LYS A 21 15.35 1.31 -3.77
C LYS A 21 14.19 1.39 -4.74
N ALA A 22 13.02 1.80 -4.25
CA ALA A 22 11.85 2.05 -5.05
C ALA A 22 11.45 3.52 -4.88
N SER A 23 11.12 4.18 -5.99
CA SER A 23 10.69 5.57 -6.05
C SER A 23 9.35 5.66 -6.77
N ASN A 24 8.70 6.83 -6.69
CA ASN A 24 7.40 7.08 -7.32
C ASN A 24 6.32 6.09 -6.85
N LEU A 25 6.25 5.92 -5.53
CA LEU A 25 5.25 5.10 -4.88
C LEU A 25 4.21 5.99 -4.22
N SER A 26 2.95 5.58 -4.29
CA SER A 26 1.89 6.12 -3.44
C SER A 26 1.44 5.09 -2.43
N SER A 27 0.77 5.59 -1.38
CA SER A 27 0.18 4.76 -0.34
C SER A 27 -1.32 5.03 -0.22
N ILE A 28 -2.12 3.98 -0.09
CA ILE A 28 -3.54 4.08 0.26
C ILE A 28 -3.76 3.41 1.60
N THR A 29 -4.22 4.17 2.59
CA THR A 29 -4.61 3.66 3.90
C THR A 29 -6.12 3.51 4.00
N VAL A 30 -6.57 2.31 4.37
CA VAL A 30 -7.96 1.96 4.58
C VAL A 30 -8.17 1.68 6.06
N LYS A 31 -9.02 2.49 6.68
CA LYS A 31 -9.49 2.24 8.05
C LYS A 31 -10.59 1.18 8.02
N LEU A 32 -10.38 0.15 8.80
CA LEU A 32 -11.36 -0.90 9.07
C LEU A 32 -12.22 -0.48 10.27
N PRO A 33 -13.52 -0.80 10.28
CA PRO A 33 -14.36 -0.57 11.45
C PRO A 33 -13.81 -1.35 12.65
N ALA A 34 -13.76 -0.71 13.83
CA ALA A 34 -13.23 -1.33 15.06
C ALA A 34 -14.03 -2.58 15.47
N GLU A 35 -15.29 -2.68 15.05
CA GLU A 35 -16.19 -3.82 15.29
C GLU A 35 -15.95 -4.99 14.31
N ASN A 36 -15.26 -4.75 13.18
CA ASN A 36 -15.12 -5.72 12.08
C ASN A 36 -13.75 -6.40 11.99
N VAL A 37 -12.87 -6.18 12.97
CA VAL A 37 -11.54 -6.83 13.03
C VAL A 37 -11.64 -8.37 13.11
N SER A 38 -12.83 -8.90 13.41
CA SER A 38 -13.06 -10.33 13.61
C SER A 38 -13.67 -11.07 12.41
N VAL A 39 -13.88 -10.43 11.24
CA VAL A 39 -14.43 -11.13 10.06
C VAL A 39 -13.32 -11.85 9.29
N PRO A 40 -13.26 -13.20 9.30
CA PRO A 40 -12.24 -13.92 8.55
C PRO A 40 -12.40 -13.68 7.04
N GLY A 41 -11.27 -13.55 6.34
CA GLY A 41 -11.26 -13.42 4.87
C GLY A 41 -11.43 -11.99 4.32
N ILE A 42 -11.56 -10.97 5.17
CA ILE A 42 -11.65 -9.57 4.71
C ILE A 42 -10.46 -9.15 3.83
N TYR A 43 -9.24 -9.51 4.25
CA TYR A 43 -8.02 -9.25 3.47
C TYR A 43 -8.01 -9.99 2.14
N TYR A 44 -8.45 -11.25 2.14
CA TYR A 44 -8.56 -12.03 0.92
C TYR A 44 -9.50 -11.35 -0.07
N PHE A 45 -10.70 -10.95 0.37
CA PHE A 45 -11.68 -10.29 -0.48
C PHE A 45 -11.12 -8.99 -1.11
N ILE A 46 -10.45 -8.16 -0.31
CA ILE A 46 -9.87 -6.90 -0.77
C ILE A 46 -8.73 -7.16 -1.78
N PHE A 47 -7.76 -8.00 -1.42
CA PHE A 47 -6.60 -8.26 -2.28
C PHE A 47 -6.97 -9.03 -3.53
N GLN A 48 -7.98 -9.91 -3.46
CA GLN A 48 -8.55 -10.58 -4.61
C GLN A 48 -9.09 -9.56 -5.63
N ARG A 49 -9.86 -8.56 -5.17
CA ARG A 49 -10.39 -7.53 -6.06
C ARG A 49 -9.28 -6.69 -6.70
N LEU A 50 -8.28 -6.30 -5.91
CA LEU A 50 -7.12 -5.54 -6.40
C LEU A 50 -6.34 -6.33 -7.46
N ALA A 51 -6.12 -7.63 -7.23
CA ALA A 51 -5.46 -8.51 -8.19
C ALA A 51 -6.28 -8.68 -9.48
N TRP A 52 -7.61 -8.74 -9.37
CA TRP A 52 -8.52 -8.83 -10.52
C TRP A 52 -8.44 -7.60 -11.43
N GLU A 53 -8.19 -6.43 -10.86
CA GLU A 53 -7.96 -5.17 -11.60
C GLU A 53 -6.49 -5.00 -12.05
N GLY A 54 -5.62 -6.00 -11.81
CA GLY A 54 -4.22 -5.95 -12.22
C GLY A 54 -3.36 -4.96 -11.42
N ILE A 55 -3.79 -4.59 -10.21
CA ILE A 55 -3.02 -3.68 -9.34
C ILE A 55 -1.89 -4.45 -8.69
N VAL A 56 -0.65 -3.99 -8.90
CA VAL A 56 0.54 -4.59 -8.32
C VAL A 56 0.82 -3.93 -6.97
N LEU A 57 0.85 -4.75 -5.92
CA LEU A 57 1.19 -4.31 -4.57
C LEU A 57 2.70 -4.41 -4.38
N PHE A 58 3.34 -3.29 -4.03
CA PHE A 58 4.74 -3.28 -3.60
C PHE A 58 4.88 -3.78 -2.18
N GLU A 59 4.01 -3.29 -1.30
CA GLU A 59 4.03 -3.62 0.12
C GLU A 59 2.64 -3.49 0.72
N VAL A 60 2.39 -4.26 1.77
CA VAL A 60 1.18 -4.18 2.59
C VAL A 60 1.59 -4.09 4.04
N ILE A 61 1.09 -3.07 4.74
CA ILE A 61 1.32 -2.83 6.16
C ILE A 61 -0.05 -2.88 6.84
N SER A 62 -0.22 -3.71 7.85
CA SER A 62 -1.49 -3.83 8.58
C SER A 62 -1.31 -3.68 10.08
N THR A 63 -2.26 -3.00 10.70
CA THR A 63 -2.50 -3.03 12.15
C THR A 63 -3.87 -3.62 12.41
N THR A 64 -4.31 -3.61 13.68
CA THR A 64 -5.63 -4.11 14.09
C THR A 64 -6.78 -3.43 13.32
N ASN A 65 -6.70 -2.12 13.06
CA ASN A 65 -7.85 -1.34 12.60
C ASN A 65 -7.62 -0.65 11.25
N GLU A 66 -6.49 -0.88 10.61
CA GLU A 66 -6.22 -0.31 9.29
C GLU A 66 -5.19 -1.14 8.55
N PHE A 67 -5.20 -1.02 7.24
CA PHE A 67 -4.09 -1.45 6.41
C PHE A 67 -3.74 -0.36 5.41
N THR A 68 -2.46 -0.33 5.06
CA THR A 68 -1.91 0.55 4.04
C THR A 68 -1.32 -0.33 2.95
N ILE A 69 -1.72 -0.07 1.70
CA ILE A 69 -1.06 -0.66 0.53
C ILE A 69 -0.13 0.38 -0.10
N ILE A 70 1.02 -0.08 -0.57
CA ILE A 70 1.98 0.70 -1.34
C ILE A 70 1.90 0.23 -2.79
N VAL A 71 1.74 1.16 -3.73
CA VAL A 71 1.58 0.91 -5.16
C VAL A 71 2.43 1.89 -5.96
N ASN A 72 2.70 1.59 -7.24
CA ASN A 72 3.22 2.61 -8.16
C ASN A 72 2.26 3.79 -8.24
N ASP A 73 2.80 5.00 -8.34
CA ASP A 73 2.02 6.24 -8.41
C ASP A 73 1.04 6.24 -9.58
N GLU A 74 1.45 5.67 -10.72
CA GLU A 74 0.60 5.49 -11.91
C GLU A 74 -0.67 4.65 -11.67
N GLN A 75 -0.67 3.78 -10.64
CA GLN A 75 -1.79 2.88 -10.34
C GLN A 75 -2.64 3.37 -9.16
N VAL A 76 -2.28 4.49 -8.51
CA VAL A 76 -2.94 4.94 -7.27
C VAL A 76 -4.42 5.25 -7.48
N ASP A 77 -4.76 5.92 -8.58
CA ASP A 77 -6.16 6.30 -8.86
C ASP A 77 -7.03 5.06 -9.11
N MET A 78 -6.51 4.10 -9.86
CA MET A 78 -7.18 2.82 -10.11
C MET A 78 -7.36 2.05 -8.80
N ALA A 79 -6.30 1.93 -7.99
CA ALA A 79 -6.37 1.24 -6.72
C ALA A 79 -7.34 1.90 -5.73
N PHE A 80 -7.35 3.23 -5.67
CA PHE A 80 -8.27 3.98 -4.83
C PHE A 80 -9.72 3.76 -5.27
N LYS A 81 -9.98 3.82 -6.58
CA LYS A 81 -11.31 3.54 -7.13
C LYS A 81 -11.76 2.11 -6.81
N THR A 82 -10.91 1.10 -7.05
CA THR A 82 -11.22 -0.31 -6.75
C THR A 82 -11.60 -0.49 -5.28
N ILE A 83 -10.85 0.12 -4.35
CA ILE A 83 -11.15 0.08 -2.91
C ILE A 83 -12.46 0.80 -2.56
N LYS A 84 -12.75 1.93 -3.21
CA LYS A 84 -14.01 2.65 -3.02
C LYS A 84 -15.21 1.85 -3.49
N ASP A 85 -15.09 1.19 -4.64
CA ASP A 85 -16.17 0.38 -5.23
C ASP A 85 -16.51 -0.83 -4.35
N LEU A 86 -15.54 -1.35 -3.57
CA LEU A 86 -15.81 -2.41 -2.58
C LEU A 86 -16.80 -2.00 -1.49
N LYS A 87 -16.98 -0.70 -1.20
CA LYS A 87 -17.97 -0.23 -0.22
C LYS A 87 -19.40 -0.21 -0.76
N ASN A 88 -19.56 -0.32 -2.07
CA ASN A 88 -20.86 -0.26 -2.74
C ASN A 88 -21.41 -1.65 -3.09
N LEU A 89 -20.67 -2.72 -2.75
CA LEU A 89 -21.15 -4.11 -2.73
C LEU A 89 -21.80 -4.43 -1.38
#